data_AF-A0A4U2PXP0-F1
#
_entry.id   AF-A0A4U2PXP0-F1
#
_cell.length_a   1.000
_cell.length_b   1.000
_cell.length_c   1.000
_cell.angle_alpha   90.00
_cell.angle_beta   90.00
_cell.angle_gamma   90.00
#
_symmetry.space_group_name_H-M   'P 1'
#
loop_
_entity.id
_entity.type
_entity.pdbx_description
1 polymer ?
#
loop_
_entity_poly.entity_id
_entity_poly.type
_entity_poly.pdbx_seq_one_letter_code
_entity_poly.pdbx_strand_id
1 'polypeptide(L)' 'MKQITQEHLTFLKEAAEAFEGNDRLETYTNKEEDLIALRYGVDRDCIKVIELGDKVAFFVQVISASPTRCQAEDRQNES' A
#
# COMPACT_ATOMS: atom_id res chain seq x y z
N MET A 1 -21.77 -13.29 -3.52
CA MET A 1 -20.74 -13.09 -2.48
C MET A 1 -19.71 -14.19 -2.64
N LYS A 2 -18.43 -13.85 -2.74
CA LYS A 2 -17.36 -14.85 -2.63
C LYS A 2 -17.25 -15.32 -1.18
N GLN A 3 -16.79 -16.55 -1.01
CA GLN A 3 -16.54 -17.12 0.31
C GLN A 3 -15.28 -16.49 0.90
N ILE A 4 -15.33 -16.12 2.19
CA ILE A 4 -14.15 -15.64 2.91
C ILE A 4 -13.28 -16.86 3.24
N THR A 5 -12.01 -16.80 2.83
CA THR A 5 -11.01 -17.84 3.08
C THR A 5 -10.15 -17.48 4.29
N GLN A 6 -9.37 -18.45 4.78
CA GLN A 6 -8.39 -18.20 5.85
C GLN A 6 -7.32 -17.19 5.43
N GLU A 7 -6.94 -17.20 4.16
CA GLU A 7 -5.99 -16.27 3.57
C GLU A 7 -6.47 -14.82 3.69
N HIS A 8 -7.76 -14.56 3.41
CA HIS A 8 -8.34 -13.23 3.59
C HIS A 8 -8.26 -12.74 5.05
N LEU A 9 -8.44 -13.66 6.02
CA LEU A 9 -8.37 -13.32 7.44
C LEU A 9 -6.92 -13.05 7.90
N THR A 10 -5.97 -13.83 7.40
CA THR A 10 -4.55 -13.59 7.65
C THR A 10 -4.13 -12.23 7.08
N PHE A 11 -4.49 -11.94 5.83
CA PHE A 11 -4.21 -10.66 5.19
C PHE A 11 -4.87 -9.48 5.92
N LEU A 12 -6.11 -9.63 6.37
CA LEU A 12 -6.81 -8.60 7.15
C LEU A 12 -6.03 -8.24 8.42
N LYS A 13 -5.47 -9.23 9.12
CA LYS A 13 -4.68 -9.00 10.33
C LYS A 13 -3.39 -8.21 10.01
N GLU A 14 -2.67 -8.60 8.97
CA GLU A 14 -1.47 -7.89 8.51
C GLU A 14 -1.77 -6.44 8.14
N ALA A 15 -2.88 -6.21 7.40
CA ALA A 15 -3.31 -4.87 7.03
C ALA A 15 -3.67 -4.01 8.26
N ALA A 16 -4.34 -4.59 9.25
CA ALA A 16 -4.67 -3.90 10.49
C ALA A 16 -3.41 -3.44 11.24
N GLU A 17 -2.43 -4.33 11.41
CA GLU A 17 -1.15 -4.00 12.04
C GLU A 17 -0.40 -2.90 11.27
N ALA A 18 -0.41 -2.95 9.93
CA ALA A 18 0.22 -1.93 9.09
C ALA A 18 -0.46 -0.55 9.21
N PHE A 19 -1.79 -0.53 9.28
CA PHE A 19 -2.55 0.70 9.47
C PHE A 19 -2.36 1.29 10.86
N GLU A 20 -2.37 0.48 11.91
CA GLU A 20 -2.08 0.95 13.29
C GLU A 20 -0.65 1.49 13.42
N GLY A 21 0.31 0.91 12.69
CA GLY A 21 1.69 1.41 12.67
C GLY A 21 1.89 2.72 11.91
N ASN A 22 0.93 3.14 11.07
CA ASN A 22 1.05 4.36 10.27
C ASN A 22 -0.33 4.96 9.91
N ASP A 23 -0.71 6.03 10.62
CA ASP A 23 -1.98 6.74 10.40
C ASP A 23 -2.14 7.38 9.01
N ARG A 24 -1.02 7.60 8.29
CA ARG A 24 -1.04 8.15 6.93
C ARG A 24 -1.14 7.06 5.85
N LEU A 25 -1.04 5.78 6.23
CA LEU A 25 -1.19 4.68 5.30
C LEU A 25 -2.68 4.48 4.98
N GLU A 26 -3.04 4.64 3.70
CA GLU A 26 -4.42 4.48 3.22
C GLU A 26 -4.67 3.12 2.54
N THR A 27 -3.61 2.51 2.02
CA THR A 27 -3.68 1.27 1.26
C THR A 27 -2.56 0.33 1.66
N TYR A 28 -2.86 -0.96 1.72
CA TYR A 28 -1.90 -2.03 1.98
C TYR A 28 -2.14 -3.19 1.02
N THR A 29 -1.09 -3.73 0.40
CA THR A 29 -1.16 -4.89 -0.50
C THR A 29 -0.35 -6.04 0.09
N ASN A 30 -0.79 -7.27 -0.15
CA ASN A 30 0.04 -8.44 0.18
C ASN A 30 1.21 -8.56 -0.79
N LYS A 31 2.08 -9.55 -0.54
CA LYS A 31 3.31 -9.79 -1.33
C LYS A 31 3.01 -10.27 -2.74
N GLU A 32 1.94 -11.01 -2.89
CA GLU A 32 1.47 -11.60 -4.15
C GLU A 32 0.76 -10.55 -5.03
N GLU A 33 0.43 -9.40 -4.45
CA GLU A 33 -0.28 -8.28 -5.09
C GLU A 33 -1.65 -8.66 -5.69
N ASP A 34 -2.29 -9.68 -5.13
CA ASP A 34 -3.64 -10.14 -5.48
C ASP A 34 -4.70 -9.75 -4.44
N LEU A 35 -4.29 -9.18 -3.29
CA LEU A 35 -5.17 -8.60 -2.28
C LEU A 35 -4.77 -7.16 -1.97
N ILE A 36 -5.77 -6.28 -1.88
CA ILE A 36 -5.61 -4.91 -1.38
C ILE A 36 -6.58 -4.63 -0.23
N ALA A 37 -6.04 -4.04 0.83
CA ALA A 37 -6.80 -3.47 1.94
C ALA A 37 -6.83 -1.95 1.79
N LEU A 38 -8.02 -1.38 1.91
CA LEU A 38 -8.24 0.07 1.94
C LEU A 38 -8.69 0.46 3.34
N ARG A 39 -8.05 1.49 3.90
CA ARG A 39 -8.55 2.16 5.10
C ARG A 39 -9.83 2.92 4.71
N TYR A 40 -10.90 2.65 5.42
CA TYR A 40 -12.25 3.02 5.02
C TYR A 40 -13.07 3.54 6.21
N GLY A 41 -14.24 4.11 5.93
CA GLY A 41 -15.10 4.72 6.93
C GLY A 41 -14.78 6.20 7.16
N VAL A 42 -15.75 6.94 7.71
CA VAL A 42 -15.61 8.38 8.01
C VAL A 42 -14.50 8.60 9.04
N ASP A 43 -14.47 7.74 10.06
CA ASP A 43 -13.50 7.79 11.14
C ASP A 43 -12.21 6.98 10.84
N ARG A 44 -12.10 6.41 9.62
CA ARG A 44 -10.96 5.61 9.16
C ARG A 44 -10.66 4.40 10.07
N ASP A 45 -11.71 3.85 10.68
CA ASP A 45 -11.70 2.72 11.62
C ASP A 45 -12.07 1.37 10.97
N CYS A 46 -12.46 1.39 9.69
CA CYS A 46 -12.84 0.21 8.93
C CYS A 46 -11.75 -0.21 7.94
N ILE A 47 -11.65 -1.50 7.65
CA ILE A 47 -10.80 -2.03 6.58
C ILE A 47 -11.67 -2.71 5.54
N LYS A 48 -11.48 -2.33 4.28
CA LYS A 48 -12.12 -2.97 3.12
C LYS A 48 -11.09 -3.79 2.36
N VAL A 49 -11.27 -5.11 2.32
CA VAL A 49 -10.42 -6.04 1.56
C VAL A 49 -11.03 -6.33 0.18
N ILE A 50 -10.19 -6.29 -0.85
CA ILE A 50 -10.57 -6.51 -2.26
C ILE A 50 -9.57 -7.48 -2.89
N GLU A 51 -10.08 -8.50 -3.56
CA GLU A 51 -9.30 -9.36 -4.45
C GLU A 51 -9.03 -8.62 -5.77
N LEU A 52 -7.77 -8.50 -6.13
CA LEU A 52 -7.28 -7.92 -7.38
C LEU A 52 -7.23 -9.00 -8.47
N GLY A 53 -7.44 -8.58 -9.71
CA GLY A 53 -7.25 -9.41 -10.90
C GLY A 53 -5.89 -9.18 -11.54
N ASP A 54 -5.76 -9.58 -12.81
CA ASP A 54 -4.52 -9.45 -13.55
C ASP A 54 -4.10 -7.98 -13.77
N LYS A 55 -2.79 -7.73 -13.65
CA LYS A 55 -2.19 -6.43 -13.96
C LYS A 55 -2.35 -6.13 -15.45
N VAL A 56 -2.93 -4.98 -15.76
CA VAL A 56 -3.16 -4.55 -17.16
C VAL A 56 -1.88 -4.04 -17.82
N ALA A 57 -1.15 -3.15 -17.14
CA ALA A 57 0.11 -2.57 -17.62
C ALA A 57 0.82 -1.82 -16.49
N PHE A 58 2.12 -1.56 -16.66
CA PHE A 58 2.88 -0.65 -15.82
C PHE A 58 3.30 0.57 -16.64
N PHE A 59 2.76 1.74 -16.28
CA PHE A 59 3.04 2.98 -16.99
C PHE A 59 4.09 3.79 -16.25
N VAL A 60 5.20 4.09 -16.94
CA VAL A 60 6.28 4.93 -16.41
C VAL A 60 6.10 6.38 -16.84
N GLN A 61 6.46 7.32 -15.96
CA GLN A 61 6.51 8.77 -16.25
C GLN A 61 5.17 9.41 -16.70
N VAL A 62 4.03 8.78 -16.38
CA VAL A 62 2.68 9.33 -16.67
C VAL A 62 2.19 10.37 -15.66
N ILE A 63 2.86 10.48 -14.52
CA ILE A 63 2.67 11.53 -13.51
C ILE A 63 4.03 12.14 -13.18
N SER A 64 4.04 13.42 -12.79
CA SER A 64 5.26 14.08 -12.33
C SER A 64 5.84 13.35 -11.13
N ALA A 65 7.15 13.18 -11.09
CA ALA A 65 7.82 12.69 -9.90
C ALA A 65 7.46 13.62 -8.74
N SER A 66 6.92 13.05 -7.65
CA SER A 66 6.83 13.78 -6.39
C SER A 66 8.22 14.26 -6.00
N PRO A 67 8.37 15.45 -5.39
CA PRO A 67 9.66 15.86 -4.87
C PRO A 67 10.09 14.88 -3.78
N THR A 68 10.92 13.90 -4.15
CA THR A 68 11.50 12.98 -3.17
C THR A 68 12.52 13.76 -2.36
N ARG A 69 12.43 13.62 -1.04
CA ARG A 69 13.46 14.01 -0.06
C ARG A 69 14.73 13.18 -0.30
N CYS A 70 15.44 13.46 -1.39
CA CYS A 70 16.78 12.97 -1.71
C CYS A 70 17.62 14.19 -2.12
N GLN A 71 17.97 15.01 -1.13
CA GLN A 71 19.13 15.90 -1.18
C GLN A 71 19.84 15.79 0.17
N ALA A 72 20.61 14.71 0.33
CA ALA A 72 21.61 14.49 1.35
C ALA A 72 22.30 13.19 0.91
N GLU A 73 23.54 13.11 0.44
CA GLU A 73 24.67 14.03 0.40
C GLU A 73 25.53 13.57 -0.80
N ASP A 74 25.57 14.34 -1.88
CA ASP A 74 26.61 14.18 -2.92
C ASP A 74 27.17 15.57 -3.22
N ARG A 75 27.77 16.18 -2.19
CA ARG A 75 28.68 17.31 -2.39
C ARG A 75 29.83 17.22 -1.38
N GLN A 76 31.03 17.16 -1.97
CA GLN A 76 32.34 17.45 -1.40
C GLN A 76 33.07 16.27 -0.75
N ASN A 77 33.84 15.54 -1.58
CA ASN A 77 35.23 15.31 -1.24
C ASN A 77 36.09 15.16 -2.53
N GLU A 78 36.27 16.27 -3.25
CA GLU A 78 37.49 16.47 -4.03
C GLU A 78 38.37 17.40 -3.20
N SER A 79 39.47 16.86 -2.67
CA SER A 79 40.63 17.57 -2.15
C SER A 79 41.85 16.73 -2.44
#